data_AF-C8RZI9-F1
#
_entry.id   AF-C8RZI9-F1
#
_cell.length_a   1.000
_cell.length_b   1.000
_cell.length_c   1.000
_cell.angle_alpha   90.00
_cell.angle_beta   90.00
_cell.angle_gamma   90.00
#
_symmetry.space_group_name_H-M   'P 1'
#
loop_
_entity.id
_entity.type
_entity.pdbx_description
1 polymer ?
#
loop_
_entity_poly.entity_id
_entity_poly.type
_entity_poly.pdbx_seq_one_letter_code
_entity_poly.pdbx_strand_id
1 'polypeptide(L)' 'MFKTNVGGIDRVLRIVVGIALLAAYFFTTGGAWHWLLLIGVVPLATGLMSTCPAYSLLGMSTCPMKK' A
#
# COMPACT_ATOMS: atom_id res chain seq x y z
N MET A 1 10.61 4.40 19.18
CA MET A 1 9.97 5.41 18.30
C MET A 1 10.17 4.93 16.87
N PHE A 2 9.16 4.33 16.25
CA PHE A 2 9.27 3.85 14.87
C PHE A 2 9.45 5.07 13.95
N LYS A 3 10.60 5.14 13.29
CA LYS A 3 10.98 6.25 12.42
C LYS A 3 10.12 6.17 11.15
N THR A 4 9.30 7.18 10.90
CA THR A 4 8.43 7.25 9.72
C THR A 4 9.31 7.46 8.48
N ASN A 5 9.59 6.38 7.75
CA ASN A 5 10.52 6.40 6.60
C ASN A 5 9.79 6.43 5.23
N VAL A 6 8.45 6.41 5.22
CA VAL A 6 7.63 6.44 4.01
C VAL A 6 7.04 7.84 3.87
N GLY A 7 7.40 8.55 2.80
CA GLY A 7 6.75 9.81 2.42
C GLY A 7 5.29 9.59 2.09
N GLY A 8 4.46 10.61 2.32
CA GLY A 8 3.01 10.53 2.13
C GLY A 8 2.59 10.00 0.75
N ILE A 9 3.40 10.25 -0.29
CA ILE A 9 3.13 9.83 -1.68
C ILE A 9 3.14 8.31 -1.84
N ASP A 10 4.18 7.60 -1.37
CA ASP A 10 4.27 6.13 -1.47
C ASP A 10 3.16 5.43 -0.68
N ARG A 11 2.82 5.99 0.50
CA ARG A 11 1.72 5.51 1.33
C ARG A 11 0.39 5.67 0.62
N VAL A 12 0.13 6.86 0.06
CA VAL A 12 -1.09 7.16 -0.69
C VAL A 12 -1.17 6.26 -1.92
N LEU A 13 -0.08 6.08 -2.66
CA LEU A 13 -0.06 5.21 -3.84
C LEU A 13 -0.48 3.77 -3.51
N ARG A 14 0.08 3.18 -2.44
CA ARG A 14 -0.27 1.81 -2.02
C ARG A 14 -1.70 1.68 -1.51
N ILE A 15 -2.18 2.68 -0.77
CA ILE A 15 -3.56 2.72 -0.30
C ILE A 15 -4.52 2.84 -1.49
N VAL A 16 -4.24 3.75 -2.42
CA VAL A 16 -5.07 3.96 -3.63
C VAL A 16 -5.11 2.70 -4.49
N VAL A 17 -3.97 2.07 -4.73
CA VAL A 17 -3.91 0.80 -5.50
C VAL A 17 -4.66 -0.33 -4.78
N GLY A 18 -4.47 -0.47 -3.46
CA GLY A 18 -5.17 -1.47 -2.66
C GLY A 18 -6.68 -1.28 -2.65
N ILE A 19 -7.15 -0.04 -2.48
CA ILE A 19 -8.57 0.32 -2.55
C ILE A 19 -9.12 0.07 -3.95
N ALA A 20 -8.41 0.46 -5.00
CA ALA A 20 -8.87 0.28 -6.38
C ALA A 20 -9.06 -1.21 -6.73
N LEU A 21 -8.12 -2.07 -6.32
CA LEU A 21 -8.20 -3.52 -6.53
C LEU A 21 -9.35 -4.15 -5.73
N LEU A 22 -9.55 -3.75 -4.47
CA LEU A 22 -10.66 -4.24 -3.65
C LEU A 22 -12.02 -3.72 -4.13
N ALA A 23 -12.10 -2.46 -4.56
CA ALA A 23 -13.32 -1.93 -5.17
C ALA A 23 -13.64 -2.72 -6.45
N ALA A 24 -12.64 -2.95 -7.31
CA ALA A 24 -12.82 -3.79 -8.50
C ALA A 24 -13.30 -5.20 -8.14
N TYR A 25 -12.83 -5.79 -7.03
CA TYR A 25 -13.35 -7.07 -6.51
C TYR A 25 -14.83 -7.00 -6.13
N PHE A 26 -15.31 -5.94 -5.49
CA PHE A 26 -16.74 -5.85 -5.13
C PHE A 26 -17.64 -5.46 -6.31
N PHE A 27 -17.13 -4.74 -7.30
CA PHE A 27 -17.90 -4.28 -8.46
C PHE A 27 -17.87 -5.24 -9.66
N THR A 28 -16.88 -6.12 -9.74
CA THR A 28 -16.90 -7.21 -10.71
C THR A 28 -17.52 -8.44 -10.04
N THR A 29 -18.34 -9.21 -10.74
CA THR A 29 -18.86 -10.48 -10.23
C THR A 29 -18.81 -11.48 -11.36
N GLY A 30 -18.02 -12.55 -11.20
CA GLY A 30 -17.95 -13.65 -12.16
C GLY A 30 -16.75 -13.58 -13.10
N GLY A 31 -15.76 -14.41 -12.81
CA GLY A 31 -14.61 -14.68 -13.68
C GLY A 31 -13.61 -15.56 -12.93
N ALA A 32 -12.98 -16.53 -13.62
CA ALA A 32 -11.99 -17.43 -12.99
C ALA A 32 -10.83 -16.68 -12.30
N TRP A 33 -10.59 -15.42 -12.69
CA TRP A 33 -9.53 -14.53 -12.21
C TRP A 33 -9.99 -13.57 -11.11
N HIS A 34 -11.26 -13.63 -10.70
CA HIS A 34 -11.84 -12.71 -9.75
C HIS A 34 -11.12 -12.71 -8.39
N TRP A 35 -10.62 -13.87 -7.96
CA TRP A 35 -9.85 -14.01 -6.73
C TRP A 35 -8.53 -13.21 -6.74
N LEU A 36 -7.95 -12.90 -7.91
CA LEU A 36 -6.72 -12.10 -7.99
C LEU A 36 -6.92 -10.66 -7.54
N LEU A 37 -8.14 -10.13 -7.60
CA LEU A 37 -8.44 -8.78 -7.13
C LEU A 37 -8.33 -8.67 -5.60
N LEU A 38 -8.43 -9.80 -4.86
CA LEU A 38 -8.17 -9.85 -3.41
C LEU A 38 -6.70 -9.55 -3.08
N ILE A 39 -5.77 -9.62 -4.05
CA ILE A 39 -4.38 -9.24 -3.81
C ILE A 39 -4.26 -7.78 -3.34
N GLY A 40 -5.27 -6.94 -3.61
CA GLY A 40 -5.39 -5.57 -3.10
C GLY A 40 -5.32 -5.44 -1.58
N VAL A 41 -5.62 -6.50 -0.82
CA VAL A 41 -5.42 -6.52 0.65
C VAL A 41 -3.96 -6.31 1.02
N VAL A 42 -3.01 -6.86 0.26
CA VAL A 42 -1.57 -6.79 0.55
C VAL A 42 -1.02 -5.36 0.44
N PRO A 43 -1.17 -4.61 -0.67
CA PRO A 43 -0.76 -3.22 -0.76
C PRO A 43 -1.56 -2.32 0.21
N LEU A 44 -2.84 -2.62 0.48
CA LEU A 44 -3.62 -1.85 1.44
C LEU A 44 -3.09 -2.01 2.87
N ALA A 45 -2.88 -3.25 3.32
CA ALA A 45 -2.37 -3.54 4.67
C ALA A 45 -0.96 -2.97 4.85
N THR A 46 -0.10 -3.10 3.84
CA THR A 46 1.25 -2.54 3.85
C THR A 46 1.27 -1.00 3.77
N GLY A 47 0.27 -0.37 3.14
CA GLY A 47 0.08 1.09 3.15
C GLY A 47 -0.49 1.63 4.46
N LEU A 48 -1.39 0.88 5.11
CA LEU A 48 -2.00 1.24 6.40
C LEU A 48 -1.02 1.17 7.56
N MET A 49 -0.12 0.19 7.56
CA MET A 49 0.87 0.02 8.63
C MET A 49 1.85 1.18 8.77
N SER A 50 1.89 2.15 7.83
CA SER A 50 2.58 3.45 7.94
C SER A 50 4.10 3.42 8.25
N THR A 51 4.67 2.22 8.39
CA THR A 51 6.07 1.87 8.48
C THR A 51 6.30 0.75 7.48
N CYS A 52 6.96 1.03 6.36
CA CYS A 52 7.33 -0.03 5.43
C CYS A 52 8.63 -0.67 5.93
N PRO A 53 8.62 -1.90 6.48
CA PRO A 53 9.83 -2.54 6.99
C PRO A 53 10.87 -2.71 5.87
N ALA A 54 10.45 -2.89 4.62
CA ALA A 54 11.35 -2.97 3.46
C ALA A 54 12.21 -1.70 3.26
N TYR A 55 11.65 -0.50 3.43
CA TYR A 55 12.42 0.75 3.35
C TYR A 55 13.31 0.94 4.59
N SER A 56 12.84 0.48 5.76
CA SER A 56 13.65 0.47 6.98
C SER A 56 14.82 -0.52 6.91
N LEU A 57 14.66 -1.65 6.19
CA LEU A 57 15.70 -2.64 5.90
C LEU A 57 16.67 -2.14 4.81
N LEU A 58 16.17 -1.38 3.83
CA LEU A 58 16.98 -0.77 2.77
C LEU A 58 17.59 0.60 3.14
N GLY A 59 17.33 1.11 4.34
CA GLY A 59 17.88 2.39 4.82
C GLY A 59 17.38 3.64 4.06
N MET A 60 16.40 3.50 3.17
CA MET A 60 15.88 4.59 2.35
C MET A 60 14.70 5.27 3.05
N SER A 61 14.67 6.61 3.01
CA SER A 61 13.60 7.42 3.57
C SER A 61 13.01 8.29 2.47
N THR A 62 11.74 8.08 2.08
CA THR A 62 11.02 9.01 1.18
C THR A 62 10.27 10.08 1.97
N CYS A 63 10.43 10.11 3.29
CA CYS A 63 9.89 11.14 4.15
C CYS A 63 10.44 12.51 3.72
N PRO A 64 9.60 13.51 3.41
CA PRO A 64 10.09 14.83 3.05
C PRO A 64 10.90 15.38 4.21
N MET A 65 12.18 15.71 3.98
CA MET A 65 12.97 16.44 4.95
C MET A 65 12.27 17.76 5.22
N LYS A 66 11.80 17.95 6.45
CA LYS A 66 11.31 19.24 6.94
C LYS A 66 12.52 20.18 6.86
N LYS A 67 12.48 21.14 5.94
CA LYS A 67 13.48 22.21 5.85
C LYS A 67 13.51 23.00 7.15
#